data_AF-A0A1Q5QV79-F1
#
_entry.id   AF-A0A1Q5QV79-F1
#
_cell.length_a   1.000
_cell.length_b   1.000
_cell.length_c   1.000
_cell.angle_alpha   90.00
_cell.angle_beta   90.00
_cell.angle_gamma   90.00
#
_symmetry.space_group_name_H-M   'P 1'
#
loop_
_entity.id
_entity.type
_entity.pdbx_description
1 polymer ?
#
loop_
_entity_poly.entity_id
_entity_poly.type
_entity_poly.pdbx_seq_one_letter_code
_entity_poly.pdbx_strand_id
1 'polypeptide(L)'
;MTTRHLLAGTALTTALFLVPGIAHAQFIVTNNNDSGAGSFRQAILDATAAPGSTITFSAGVGTITLLSDLPALTVNTTINANGATLSGNNLFRGLFAYSGNTSISNLTITNALAQGGAGG
;
A
#
# COMPACT_ATOMS: atom_id res chain seq x y z
N MET A 1 -41.71 39.62 48.35
CA MET A 1 -41.25 38.43 49.09
C MET A 1 -41.74 37.21 48.33
N THR A 2 -40.81 36.37 47.83
CA THR A 2 -40.96 34.97 47.32
C THR A 2 -41.85 34.73 46.08
N THR A 3 -41.55 33.94 45.03
CA THR A 3 -40.51 32.95 44.73
C THR A 3 -40.43 32.66 43.20
N ARG A 4 -39.25 32.17 42.78
CA ARG A 4 -38.70 31.74 41.47
C ARG A 4 -39.49 30.60 40.80
N HIS A 5 -39.41 30.43 39.47
CA HIS A 5 -39.21 29.12 38.80
C HIS A 5 -38.62 29.31 37.38
N LEU A 6 -37.41 28.78 37.18
CA LEU A 6 -36.70 28.61 35.91
C LEU A 6 -37.29 27.41 35.15
N LEU A 7 -37.34 27.47 33.82
CA LEU A 7 -37.37 26.25 33.00
C LEU A 7 -36.38 26.37 31.84
N ALA A 8 -35.46 25.41 31.83
CA ALA A 8 -34.33 25.27 30.96
C ALA A 8 -34.75 24.68 29.61
N GLY A 9 -34.38 25.35 28.51
CA GLY A 9 -34.42 24.76 27.17
C GLY A 9 -33.08 24.09 26.89
N THR A 10 -33.02 22.76 26.99
CA THR A 10 -31.84 21.99 26.57
C THR A 10 -31.74 22.01 25.05
N ALA A 11 -30.81 22.80 24.52
CA ALA A 11 -30.40 22.72 23.13
C ALA A 11 -29.61 21.41 22.94
N LEU A 12 -30.16 20.47 22.17
CA LEU A 12 -29.45 19.28 21.72
C LEU A 12 -28.44 19.70 20.65
N THR A 13 -27.23 20.05 21.06
CA THR A 13 -26.11 20.28 20.16
C THR A 13 -25.63 18.95 19.60
N THR A 14 -26.02 18.64 18.36
CA THR A 14 -25.42 17.53 17.62
C THR A 14 -23.95 17.87 17.36
N ALA A 15 -23.06 17.35 18.21
CA ALA A 15 -21.64 17.38 17.95
C ALA A 15 -21.35 16.48 16.74
N LEU A 16 -21.05 17.07 15.60
CA LEU A 16 -20.44 16.37 14.47
C LEU A 16 -19.02 15.99 14.90
N PHE A 17 -18.84 14.77 15.39
CA PHE A 17 -17.51 14.20 15.59
C PHE A 17 -16.85 14.06 14.23
N LEU A 18 -15.99 15.01 13.87
CA LEU A 18 -15.03 14.80 12.78
C LEU A 18 -14.05 13.74 13.26
N VAL A 19 -14.33 12.47 12.96
CA VAL A 19 -13.33 11.41 13.13
C VAL A 19 -12.19 11.77 12.20
N PRO A 20 -10.98 12.12 12.70
CA PRO A 20 -9.84 12.29 11.82
C PRO A 20 -9.61 10.94 11.15
N GLY A 21 -9.83 10.88 9.83
CA GLY A 21 -9.40 9.72 9.05
C GLY A 21 -7.89 9.57 9.27
N ILE A 22 -7.46 8.41 9.75
CA ILE A 22 -6.04 8.12 9.87
C ILE A 22 -5.51 8.15 8.43
N ALA A 23 -4.66 9.12 8.10
CA ALA A 23 -4.01 9.15 6.80
C ALA A 23 -2.90 8.11 6.81
N HIS A 24 -3.03 7.09 5.96
CA HIS A 24 -1.99 6.07 5.80
C HIS A 24 -0.88 6.62 4.87
N ALA A 25 0.37 6.29 5.17
CA ALA A 25 1.52 6.71 4.35
C ALA A 25 1.33 6.26 2.88
N GLN A 26 1.72 7.13 1.95
CA GLN A 26 1.63 6.90 0.51
C GLN A 26 3.02 6.91 -0.10
N PHE A 27 3.35 5.86 -0.86
CA PHE A 27 4.60 5.76 -1.60
C PHE A 27 4.30 5.66 -3.09
N ILE A 28 4.88 6.57 -3.88
CA ILE A 28 4.61 6.67 -5.31
C ILE A 28 5.78 6.09 -6.10
N VAL A 29 5.49 5.08 -6.92
CA VAL A 29 6.45 4.55 -7.90
C VAL A 29 6.38 5.42 -9.15
N THR A 30 7.50 6.02 -9.54
CA THR A 30 7.56 7.03 -10.61
C THR A 30 8.42 6.61 -11.79
N ASN A 31 9.17 5.51 -11.68
CA ASN A 31 10.04 5.04 -12.75
C ASN A 31 10.10 3.51 -12.81
N ASN A 32 10.72 3.04 -13.89
CA ASN A 32 10.82 1.63 -14.25
C ASN A 32 12.09 0.93 -13.72
N ASN A 33 12.91 1.65 -12.96
CA ASN A 33 14.18 1.11 -12.49
C ASN A 33 13.94 0.02 -11.43
N ASP A 34 14.79 -1.00 -11.41
CA ASP A 34 14.74 -2.06 -10.39
C ASP A 34 15.04 -1.53 -8.98
N SER A 35 15.81 -0.44 -8.86
CA SER A 35 16.23 0.13 -7.58
C SER A 35 16.45 1.65 -7.65
N GLY A 36 16.64 2.27 -6.48
CA GLY A 36 16.84 3.72 -6.34
C GLY A 36 15.55 4.49 -6.10
N ALA A 37 15.67 5.80 -5.89
CA ALA A 37 14.54 6.68 -5.58
C ALA A 37 13.44 6.58 -6.65
N GLY A 38 12.18 6.46 -6.21
CA GLY A 38 11.01 6.33 -7.08
C GLY A 38 10.80 4.95 -7.72
N SER A 39 11.67 3.97 -7.44
CA SER A 39 11.47 2.58 -7.87
C SER A 39 10.46 1.83 -6.99
N PHE A 40 9.90 0.75 -7.53
CA PHE A 40 9.03 -0.14 -6.75
C PHE A 40 9.76 -0.80 -5.58
N ARG A 41 11.03 -1.18 -5.76
CA ARG A 41 11.85 -1.74 -4.68
C ARG A 41 11.99 -0.78 -3.51
N GLN A 42 12.27 0.50 -3.79
CA GLN A 42 12.35 1.51 -2.74
C GLN A 42 11.01 1.67 -2.02
N ALA A 43 9.90 1.70 -2.76
CA ALA A 43 8.57 1.81 -2.16
C ALA A 43 8.21 0.62 -1.23
N ILE A 44 8.67 -0.61 -1.55
CA ILE A 44 8.50 -1.77 -0.66
C ILE A 44 9.30 -1.58 0.64
N LEU A 45 10.54 -1.08 0.55
CA LEU A 45 11.38 -0.81 1.72
C LEU A 45 10.73 0.26 2.60
N ASP A 46 10.24 1.34 2.00
CA ASP A 46 9.57 2.43 2.70
C ASP A 46 8.26 1.94 3.36
N ALA A 47 7.49 1.11 2.66
CA ALA A 47 6.26 0.52 3.19
C ALA A 47 6.50 -0.39 4.40
N THR A 48 7.64 -1.11 4.42
CA THR A 48 8.03 -1.95 5.57
C THR A 48 8.23 -1.12 6.84
N ALA A 49 8.72 0.12 6.71
CA ALA A 49 8.88 1.07 7.82
C ALA A 49 7.57 1.80 8.19
N ALA A 50 6.52 1.70 7.37
CA ALA A 50 5.21 2.32 7.58
C ALA A 50 4.06 1.31 7.36
N PRO A 51 3.80 0.40 8.31
CA PRO A 51 2.73 -0.59 8.21
C PRO A 51 1.35 0.04 7.95
N GLY A 52 0.58 -0.58 7.06
CA GLY A 52 -0.71 -0.09 6.58
C GLY A 52 -0.61 0.87 5.39
N SER A 53 0.58 1.21 4.93
CA SER A 53 0.78 2.15 3.81
C SER A 53 0.20 1.65 2.47
N THR A 54 0.09 2.59 1.53
CA THR A 54 -0.29 2.32 0.15
C THR A 54 0.86 2.65 -0.79
N ILE A 55 1.16 1.73 -1.70
CA ILE A 55 2.06 1.93 -2.82
C ILE A 55 1.20 2.17 -4.07
N THR A 56 1.35 3.32 -4.72
CA THR A 56 0.64 3.64 -5.96
C THR A 56 1.64 3.89 -7.08
N PHE A 57 1.38 3.33 -8.25
CA PHE A 57 2.21 3.57 -9.43
C PHE A 57 1.66 4.77 -10.19
N SER A 58 2.55 5.70 -10.53
CA SER A 58 2.24 6.80 -11.44
C SER A 58 1.79 6.28 -12.79
N ALA A 59 0.92 7.04 -13.46
CA ALA A 59 0.60 6.78 -14.86
C ALA A 59 1.89 6.82 -15.71
N GLY A 60 2.05 5.84 -16.59
CA GLY A 60 3.22 5.73 -17.48
C GLY A 60 4.35 4.84 -16.96
N VAL A 61 4.28 4.33 -15.71
CA VAL A 61 5.18 3.25 -15.28
C VAL A 61 4.81 1.98 -16.04
N GLY A 62 5.65 1.63 -17.03
CA GLY A 62 5.47 0.44 -17.87
C GLY A 62 5.97 -0.86 -17.23
N THR A 63 7.00 -1.47 -17.82
CA THR A 63 7.60 -2.71 -17.31
C THR A 63 8.77 -2.43 -16.36
N ILE A 64 8.76 -3.04 -15.18
CA ILE A 64 9.89 -3.11 -14.25
C ILE A 64 10.52 -4.49 -14.40
N THR A 65 11.75 -4.54 -14.90
CA THR A 65 12.50 -5.79 -15.06
C THR A 65 13.41 -6.00 -13.86
N LEU A 66 13.22 -7.10 -13.14
CA LEU A 66 13.98 -7.40 -11.94
C LEU A 66 15.44 -7.74 -12.26
N LEU A 67 16.34 -7.19 -11.45
CA LEU A 67 17.78 -7.54 -11.43
C LEU A 67 18.17 -8.36 -10.19
N SER A 68 17.25 -8.47 -9.23
CA SER A 68 17.33 -9.32 -8.05
C SER A 68 15.93 -9.56 -7.50
N ASP A 69 15.73 -10.55 -6.64
CA ASP A 69 14.46 -10.75 -5.94
C ASP A 69 14.04 -9.46 -5.20
N LEU A 70 12.76 -9.10 -5.28
CA LEU A 70 12.21 -8.01 -4.48
C LEU A 70 12.22 -8.37 -2.98
N PRO A 71 12.32 -7.38 -2.07
CA PRO A 71 12.12 -7.63 -0.65
C PRO A 71 10.73 -8.26 -0.40
N ALA A 72 10.65 -9.13 0.60
CA ALA A 72 9.39 -9.73 1.00
C ALA A 72 8.42 -8.65 1.50
N LEU A 73 7.12 -8.80 1.19
CA LEU A 73 6.06 -8.01 1.81
C LEU A 73 5.74 -8.63 3.16
N THR A 74 6.09 -7.93 4.24
CA THR A 74 6.02 -8.44 5.62
C THR A 74 5.02 -7.70 6.50
N VAL A 75 4.45 -6.59 6.02
CA VAL A 75 3.49 -5.75 6.74
C VAL A 75 2.23 -5.54 5.92
N ASN A 76 1.20 -4.98 6.55
CA ASN A 76 -0.02 -4.62 5.84
C ASN A 76 0.31 -3.57 4.78
N THR A 77 0.02 -3.87 3.51
CA THR A 77 0.35 -2.98 2.39
C THR A 77 -0.72 -3.08 1.33
N THR A 78 -1.17 -1.93 0.81
CA THR A 78 -2.00 -1.87 -0.39
C THR A 78 -1.14 -1.48 -1.59
N ILE A 79 -1.26 -2.18 -2.70
CA ILE A 79 -0.51 -1.92 -3.93
C ILE A 79 -1.51 -1.69 -5.07
N ASN A 80 -1.49 -0.51 -5.66
CA ASN A 80 -2.18 -0.20 -6.90
C ASN A 80 -1.15 0.07 -8.00
N ALA A 81 -0.96 -0.90 -8.87
CA ALA A 81 0.09 -0.86 -9.88
C ALA A 81 -0.30 -0.11 -11.17
N ASN A 82 -1.54 0.38 -11.28
CA ASN A 82 -1.97 1.26 -12.38
C ASN A 82 -1.64 0.70 -13.79
N GLY A 83 -1.76 -0.61 -13.97
CA GLY A 83 -1.48 -1.29 -15.25
C GLY A 83 0.00 -1.62 -15.50
N ALA A 84 0.90 -1.34 -14.55
CA ALA A 84 2.31 -1.68 -14.67
C ALA A 84 2.55 -3.20 -14.80
N THR A 85 3.70 -3.55 -15.38
CA THR A 85 4.15 -4.94 -15.48
C THR A 85 5.39 -5.15 -14.63
N LEU A 86 5.40 -6.19 -13.83
CA LEU A 86 6.58 -6.70 -13.15
C LEU A 86 7.11 -7.92 -13.91
N SER A 87 8.32 -7.82 -14.43
CA SER A 87 9.01 -8.92 -15.13
C SER A 87 10.07 -9.52 -14.21
N GLY A 88 9.94 -10.81 -13.91
CA GLY A 88 10.97 -11.56 -13.15
C GLY A 88 12.21 -11.90 -13.98
N ASN A 89 12.28 -11.45 -15.24
CA ASN A 89 13.42 -11.67 -16.14
C ASN A 89 13.80 -13.15 -16.33
N ASN A 90 12.86 -14.07 -16.14
CA ASN A 90 13.03 -15.53 -16.10
C ASN A 90 14.02 -16.04 -15.03
N LEU A 91 14.48 -15.17 -14.13
CA LEU A 91 15.53 -15.45 -13.15
C LEU A 91 15.06 -15.24 -11.71
N PHE A 92 14.07 -14.39 -11.50
CA PHE A 92 13.63 -13.93 -10.20
C PHE A 92 12.16 -14.24 -9.98
N ARG A 93 11.78 -14.40 -8.71
CA ARG A 93 10.36 -14.54 -8.33
C ARG A 93 9.62 -13.23 -8.62
N GLY A 94 8.30 -13.31 -8.81
CA GLY A 94 7.47 -12.12 -9.00
C GLY A 94 7.34 -11.30 -7.71
N LEU A 95 6.43 -11.71 -6.83
CA LEU A 95 6.24 -11.12 -5.51
C LEU A 95 6.29 -12.20 -4.44
N PHE A 96 6.73 -11.84 -3.24
CA PHE A 96 6.71 -12.72 -2.08
C PHE A 96 6.00 -12.04 -0.91
N ALA A 97 4.72 -12.36 -0.75
CA ALA A 97 3.93 -11.97 0.41
C ALA A 97 4.17 -12.99 1.53
N TYR A 98 4.83 -12.56 2.61
CA TYR A 98 5.25 -13.43 3.70
C TYR A 98 4.37 -13.28 4.95
N SER A 99 4.03 -12.04 5.31
CA SER A 99 3.18 -11.74 6.46
C SER A 99 2.44 -10.41 6.27
N GLY A 100 1.40 -10.20 7.08
CA GLY A 100 0.51 -9.05 6.93
C GLY A 100 -0.48 -9.21 5.77
N ASN A 101 -1.52 -8.38 5.78
CA ASN A 101 -2.50 -8.36 4.70
C ASN A 101 -1.95 -7.51 3.55
N THR A 102 -1.66 -8.17 2.42
CA THR A 102 -1.30 -7.48 1.18
C THR A 102 -2.48 -7.49 0.22
N SER A 103 -2.93 -6.31 -0.20
CA SER A 103 -3.88 -6.15 -1.30
C SER A 103 -3.13 -5.66 -2.55
N ILE A 104 -3.31 -6.33 -3.68
CA ILE A 104 -2.62 -6.01 -4.94
C ILE A 104 -3.67 -5.88 -6.03
N SER A 105 -3.61 -4.78 -6.79
CA SER A 105 -4.51 -4.50 -7.89
C SER A 105 -3.77 -3.96 -9.11
N ASN A 106 -4.29 -4.27 -10.29
CA ASN A 106 -3.83 -3.74 -11.58
C ASN A 106 -2.34 -3.98 -11.88
N LEU A 107 -1.78 -5.09 -11.38
CA LEU A 107 -0.40 -5.49 -11.64
C LEU A 107 -0.38 -6.71 -12.56
N THR A 108 0.37 -6.63 -13.65
CA THR A 108 0.71 -7.82 -14.45
C THR A 108 2.05 -8.37 -13.98
N ILE A 109 2.14 -9.67 -13.71
CA ILE A 109 3.41 -10.35 -13.39
C ILE A 109 3.75 -11.31 -14.52
N THR A 110 4.93 -11.14 -15.11
CA THR A 110 5.39 -11.92 -16.28
C THR A 110 6.80 -12.44 -16.06
N ASN A 111 7.19 -13.46 -16.83
CA ASN A 111 8.57 -13.97 -16.86
C ASN A 111 9.13 -14.24 -15.45
N ALA A 112 8.29 -14.65 -14.50
CA ALA A 112 8.72 -14.91 -13.14
C ALA A 112 9.22 -16.36 -13.04
N LEU A 113 10.31 -16.57 -12.32
CA LEU A 113 10.73 -17.91 -11.94
C LEU A 113 9.73 -18.44 -10.90
N ALA A 114 8.86 -19.36 -11.31
CA ALA A 114 8.00 -20.11 -10.40
C ALA A 114 8.79 -21.31 -9.86
N GLN A 115 9.57 -21.09 -8.78
CA GLN A 115 10.06 -22.23 -8.00
C GLN A 115 8.94 -22.67 -7.06
N GLY A 116 8.21 -23.71 -7.47
CA GLY A 116 7.23 -24.35 -6.59
C GLY A 116 7.89 -24.78 -5.27
N GLY A 117 7.10 -24.85 -4.19
CA GLY A 117 7.55 -25.53 -2.98
C GLY A 117 7.81 -27.01 -3.28
N ALA A 118 8.57 -27.71 -2.42
CA ALA A 118 8.89 -29.13 -2.61
C ALA A 118 7.68 -30.09 -2.57
N GLY A 119 6.45 -29.59 -2.58
CA GLY A 119 5.21 -30.38 -2.54
C GLY A 119 4.35 -30.09 -3.77
N GLY A 120 4.25 -31.09 -4.65
CA GLY A 120 3.11 -31.27 -5.55
C GLY A 120 2.04 -32.13 -4.88
#